data_AF-A0A9Q5CN82-F1
#
_entry.id   AF-A0A9Q5CN82-F1
#
_cell.length_a   1.000
_cell.length_b   1.000
_cell.length_c   1.000
_cell.angle_alpha   90.00
_cell.angle_beta   90.00
_cell.angle_gamma   90.00
#
_symmetry.space_group_name_H-M   'P 1'
#
loop_
_entity.id
_entity.type
_entity.pdbx_description
1 polymer ?
#
loop_
_entity_poly.entity_id
_entity_poly.type
_entity_poly.pdbx_seq_one_letter_code
_entity_poly.pdbx_strand_id
1 'polypeptide(L)' 'MKKCGAQLRTYMTLLERDREKVEEGIEKGREEGILLTKKVLKLSNSGYTISEIAKKCNISEEEVRRILE' A
#
# COMPACT_ATOMS: atom_id res chain seq x y z
N MET A 1 32.34 -32.75 -14.56
CA MET A 1 31.48 -31.56 -14.79
C MET A 1 30.08 -31.82 -14.23
N LYS A 2 29.79 -31.45 -12.98
CA LYS A 2 28.44 -31.58 -12.39
C LYS A 2 28.17 -30.42 -11.44
N LYS A 3 27.83 -29.24 -11.98
CA LYS A 3 27.32 -28.10 -11.20
C LYS A 3 26.02 -27.47 -11.75
N CYS A 4 25.44 -28.01 -12.84
CA CYS A 4 24.29 -27.37 -13.50
C CYS A 4 22.91 -27.59 -12.83
N GLY A 5 22.76 -28.53 -11.89
CA GLY A 5 21.43 -28.82 -11.30
C GLY A 5 21.08 -27.99 -10.06
N ALA A 6 22.08 -27.61 -9.25
CA ALA A 6 21.85 -26.94 -7.97
C ALA A 6 21.62 -25.43 -8.11
N GLN A 7 22.31 -24.78 -9.05
CA GLN A 7 22.22 -23.33 -9.29
C GLN A 7 20.85 -22.90 -9.85
N LEU A 8 20.19 -23.76 -10.64
CA LEU A 8 18.91 -23.44 -11.27
C LEU A 8 17.75 -23.45 -10.27
N ARG A 9 17.77 -24.36 -9.29
CA ARG A 9 16.76 -24.42 -8.22
C ARG A 9 16.83 -23.23 -7.29
N THR A 10 18.03 -22.77 -6.93
CA THR A 10 18.21 -21.59 -6.09
C THR A 10 17.77 -20.30 -6.81
N TYR A 11 17.97 -20.22 -8.12
CA TYR A 11 17.54 -19.07 -8.93
C TYR A 11 16.01 -18.99 -9.04
N MET A 12 15.34 -20.14 -9.23
CA MET A 12 13.86 -20.21 -9.24
C MET A 12 13.28 -19.73 -7.90
N THR A 13 13.82 -20.22 -6.77
CA THR A 13 13.35 -19.84 -5.43
C THR A 13 13.63 -18.38 -5.05
N LEU A 14 14.64 -17.74 -5.65
CA LEU A 14 14.89 -16.31 -5.43
C LEU A 14 13.81 -15.46 -6.13
N LEU A 15 13.54 -15.75 -7.41
CA LEU A 15 12.53 -15.02 -8.19
C LEU A 15 11.12 -15.21 -7.63
N GLU A 16 10.79 -16.41 -7.17
CA GLU A 16 9.49 -16.67 -6.53
C GLU A 16 9.33 -15.89 -5.22
N ARG A 17 10.39 -15.77 -4.41
CA ARG A 17 10.36 -14.97 -3.17
C ARG A 17 10.30 -13.47 -3.42
N ASP A 18 10.99 -12.96 -4.43
CA ASP A 18 10.89 -11.54 -4.79
C ASP A 18 9.50 -11.20 -5.34
N ARG A 19 8.86 -12.13 -6.08
CA ARG A 19 7.48 -11.96 -6.56
C ARG A 19 6.47 -11.95 -5.41
N GLU A 20 6.61 -12.87 -4.46
CA GLU A 20 5.74 -12.96 -3.27
C GLU A 20 5.83 -11.68 -2.42
N LYS A 21 7.04 -11.14 -2.20
CA LYS A 21 7.23 -9.88 -1.47
C LYS A 21 6.62 -8.67 -2.17
N VAL A 22 6.66 -8.64 -3.50
CA VAL A 22 6.03 -7.57 -4.28
C VAL A 22 4.51 -7.67 -4.18
N GLU A 23 3.94 -8.87 -4.26
CA GLU A 23 2.50 -9.09 -4.07
C GLU A 23 2.05 -8.71 -2.66
N GLU A 24 2.78 -9.09 -1.61
CA GLU A 24 2.50 -8.68 -0.22
C GLU A 24 2.56 -7.14 -0.04
N GLY A 25 3.53 -6.48 -0.69
CA GLY A 25 3.66 -5.02 -0.65
C GLY A 25 2.48 -4.30 -1.32
N ILE A 26 2.00 -4.84 -2.44
CA ILE A 26 0.84 -4.30 -3.16
C ILE A 26 -0.44 -4.51 -2.34
N GLU A 27 -0.62 -5.70 -1.75
CA GLU A 27 -1.79 -6.00 -0.92
C GLU A 27 -1.85 -5.11 0.33
N LYS A 28 -0.73 -4.95 1.03
CA LYS A 28 -0.63 -4.02 2.17
C LYS A 28 -0.92 -2.58 1.78
N GLY A 29 -0.33 -2.09 0.69
CA GLY A 29 -0.60 -0.74 0.19
C GLY A 29 -2.06 -0.51 -0.18
N ARG A 30 -2.73 -1.53 -0.72
CA ARG A 30 -4.16 -1.48 -1.04
C ARG A 30 -5.02 -1.43 0.21
N GLU A 31 -4.72 -2.26 1.22
CA GLU A 31 -5.46 -2.30 2.47
C GLU A 31 -5.30 -0.98 3.25
N GLU A 32 -4.06 -0.47 3.36
CA GLU A 32 -3.77 0.81 4.00
C GLU A 32 -4.48 1.97 3.28
N GLY A 33 -4.45 2.00 1.94
CA GLY A 33 -5.15 3.02 1.14
C GLY A 33 -6.67 3.00 1.34
N ILE A 34 -7.29 1.82 1.34
CA ILE A 34 -8.74 1.67 1.59
C ILE A 34 -9.10 2.17 3.00
N LEU A 35 -8.29 1.83 4.01
CA LEU A 35 -8.53 2.22 5.38
C LEU A 35 -8.46 3.75 5.54
N LEU A 36 -7.47 4.37 4.89
CA LEU A 36 -7.22 5.80 4.93
C LEU A 36 -8.34 6.58 4.25
N THR A 37 -8.74 6.16 3.04
CA THR A 37 -9.89 6.73 2.32
C THR A 37 -11.18 6.60 3.12
N LYS A 38 -11.45 5.42 3.71
CA LYS A 38 -12.65 5.20 4.53
C LYS A 38 -12.69 6.12 5.75
N LYS A 39 -11.53 6.39 6.36
CA LYS A 39 -11.39 7.31 7.50
C LYS A 39 -11.62 8.76 7.07
N VAL A 40 -11.02 9.18 5.95
CA VAL A 40 -11.22 10.51 5.35
C VAL A 40 -12.69 10.75 5.01
N LEU A 41 -13.34 9.79 4.33
CA LEU A 41 -14.75 9.89 3.96
C LEU A 41 -15.66 9.99 5.19
N LYS A 42 -15.40 9.19 6.23
CA LYS A 42 -16.15 9.27 7.50
C LYS A 42 -16.01 10.64 8.17
N LEU A 43 -14.80 11.19 8.21
CA LEU A 43 -14.55 12.50 8.81
C LEU A 43 -15.21 13.61 7.98
N SER A 44 -15.11 13.55 6.65
CA SER A 44 -15.79 14.50 5.77
C SER A 44 -17.31 14.45 5.92
N ASN A 45 -17.92 13.26 5.97
CA ASN A 45 -19.35 13.10 6.25
C ASN A 45 -19.77 13.58 7.64
N SER A 46 -18.85 13.59 8.60
CA SER A 46 -19.10 14.10 9.96
C SER A 46 -19.00 15.63 10.03
N GLY A 47 -18.72 16.32 8.92
CA GLY A 47 -18.63 17.78 8.83
C GLY A 47 -17.26 18.37 9.19
N TYR A 48 -16.20 17.55 9.26
CA TYR A 48 -14.85 18.06 9.51
C TYR A 48 -14.30 18.80 8.28
N THR A 49 -13.49 19.83 8.54
CA THR A 49 -12.81 20.57 7.48
C THR A 49 -11.60 19.79 6.93
N ILE A 50 -11.23 20.06 5.67
CA ILE A 50 -10.10 19.41 4.98
C ILE A 50 -8.82 19.48 5.82
N SER A 51 -8.56 20.63 6.46
CA SER A 51 -7.37 20.85 7.30
C SER A 51 -7.37 19.99 8.57
N GLU A 52 -8.53 19.78 9.19
CA GLU A 52 -8.65 18.89 10.35
C GLU A 52 -8.48 17.42 9.96
N ILE A 53 -9.03 17.02 8.81
CA ILE A 53 -8.86 15.68 8.28
C ILE A 53 -7.39 15.41 7.95
N ALA A 54 -6.71 16.37 7.33
CA ALA A 54 -5.28 16.31 7.03
C ALA A 54 -4.44 16.06 8.29
N LYS A 55 -4.69 16.84 9.36
CA LYS A 55 -4.02 16.65 10.65
C LYS A 55 -4.31 15.28 11.28
N LYS A 56 -5.56 14.82 11.21
CA LYS A 56 -6.03 13.59 11.87
C LYS A 56 -5.64 12.32 11.12
N CYS A 57 -5.48 12.40 9.81
CA CYS A 57 -5.00 11.33 8.95
C CYS A 57 -3.50 11.42 8.63
N ASN A 58 -2.82 12.48 9.09
CA ASN A 58 -1.38 12.72 8.86
C ASN A 58 -1.01 12.73 7.37
N ILE A 59 -1.89 13.28 6.55
CA ILE A 59 -1.73 13.43 5.11
C ILE A 59 -1.85 14.89 4.71
N SER A 60 -1.35 15.24 3.53
CA SER A 60 -1.46 16.58 2.98
C SER A 60 -2.92 16.96 2.67
N GLU A 61 -3.25 18.25 2.75
CA GLU A 61 -4.58 18.76 2.37
C GLU A 61 -4.90 18.44 0.89
N GLU A 62 -3.89 18.39 0.03
CA GLU A 62 -4.02 17.95 -1.36
C GLU A 62 -4.46 16.49 -1.49
N GLU A 63 -3.90 15.59 -0.67
CA GLU A 63 -4.30 14.17 -0.65
C GLU A 63 -5.72 14.01 -0.12
N VAL A 64 -6.09 14.76 0.93
CA VAL A 64 -7.47 14.79 1.41
C VAL A 64 -8.43 15.26 0.31
N ARG A 65 -8.06 16.30 -0.43
CA ARG A 65 -8.85 16.80 -1.55
C ARG A 65 -8.97 15.78 -2.67
N ARG A 66 -7.89 15.09 -3.02
CA ARG A 66 -7.89 13.98 -3.99
C ARG A 66 -8.79 12.81 -3.60
N ILE A 67 -8.93 12.54 -2.30
CA ILE A 67 -9.80 11.47 -1.79
C ILE A 67 -11.28 11.87 -1.80
N LEU A 68 -11.57 13.17 -1.70
CA LEU A 68 -12.93 13.72 -1.65
C LEU A 68 -13.47 14.19 -3.01
N GLU A 69 -12.60 14.36 -4.01
CA GLU A 69 -12.94 14.65 -5.41
C GLU A 69 -13.43 13.38 -6.15
#